data_AF-A0A1I5MFQ2-F1
#
_entry.id   AF-A0A1I5MFQ2-F1
#
_cell.length_a   1.000
_cell.length_b   1.000
_cell.length_c   1.000
_cell.angle_alpha   90.00
_cell.angle_beta   90.00
_cell.angle_gamma   90.00
#
_symmetry.space_group_name_H-M   'P 1'
#
loop_
_entity.id
_entity.type
_entity.pdbx_description
1 polymer ?
#
loop_
_entity_poly.entity_id
_entity_poly.type
_entity_poly.pdbx_seq_one_letter_code
_entity_poly.pdbx_strand_id
1 'polypeptide(L)'
;MSEYWVPFEDVESEFVEKRSRFISHLWRVESEEEARGRIEETKKKYHDARHNCWCYLLQEGGVVRYADDGEPQGTAGQPMLNVFQREGIVNACCVVTRYFGGILLGAGGLTRAYTKGAKDALDAAGTCRMSLWTLWDVPCTYPLFERMKLEIAACGGVVRDAVYGADITLRVAFPAGGAEQFAPRLTELSAGQLEMAAAGEEFLPGPRESAK
;
A
#
# COMPACT_ATOMS: atom_id res chain seq x y z
N MET A 1 5.76 3.89 16.07
CA MET A 1 5.75 5.01 15.12
C MET A 1 4.30 5.38 14.84
N SER A 2 3.95 6.66 14.86
CA SER A 2 2.56 7.12 14.71
C SER A 2 2.06 7.06 13.26
N GLU A 3 2.97 6.96 12.29
CA GLU A 3 2.69 6.87 10.86
C GLU A 3 3.79 6.06 10.17
N TYR A 4 3.48 5.42 9.04
CA TYR A 4 4.44 4.70 8.20
C TYR A 4 3.95 4.61 6.75
N TRP A 5 4.83 4.26 5.82
CA TRP A 5 4.49 4.19 4.40
C TRP A 5 4.44 2.74 3.91
N VAL A 6 3.45 2.43 3.09
CA VAL A 6 3.22 1.11 2.51
C VAL A 6 2.95 1.24 1.00
N PRO A 7 3.07 0.16 0.21
CA PRO A 7 2.53 0.13 -1.14
C PRO A 7 1.01 0.41 -1.12
N PHE A 8 0.53 1.24 -2.04
CA PHE A 8 -0.90 1.60 -2.06
C PHE A 8 -1.78 0.45 -2.57
N GLU A 9 -1.31 -0.27 -3.59
CA GLU A 9 -1.99 -1.40 -4.20
C GLU A 9 -1.00 -2.50 -4.58
N ASP A 10 -1.52 -3.70 -4.80
CA ASP A 10 -0.75 -4.83 -5.32
C ASP A 10 -0.52 -4.64 -6.83
N VAL A 11 0.70 -4.88 -7.32
CA VAL A 11 1.00 -4.72 -8.75
C VAL A 11 1.85 -5.85 -9.32
N GLU A 12 1.66 -6.05 -10.63
CA GLU A 12 2.55 -6.79 -11.51
C GLU A 12 3.13 -5.82 -12.54
N SER A 13 4.45 -5.82 -12.73
CA SER A 13 5.13 -5.05 -13.77
C SER A 13 6.20 -5.88 -14.44
N GLU A 14 6.58 -5.54 -15.68
CA GLU A 14 7.62 -6.27 -16.38
C GLU A 14 8.48 -5.39 -17.27
N PHE A 15 9.72 -5.84 -17.49
CA PHE A 15 10.61 -5.25 -18.49
C PHE A 15 11.59 -6.29 -19.04
N VAL A 16 12.26 -5.91 -20.14
CA VAL A 16 13.28 -6.73 -20.77
C VAL A 16 14.61 -5.98 -20.78
N GLU A 17 15.68 -6.63 -20.30
CA GLU A 17 17.05 -6.11 -20.32
C GLU A 17 17.96 -7.18 -20.93
N LYS A 18 18.66 -6.84 -22.02
CA LYS A 18 19.52 -7.77 -22.77
C LYS A 18 18.84 -9.13 -23.03
N ARG A 19 17.60 -9.09 -23.54
CA ARG A 19 16.73 -10.24 -23.81
C ARG A 19 16.27 -11.03 -22.58
N SER A 20 16.78 -10.74 -21.38
CA SER A 20 16.27 -11.35 -20.16
C SER A 20 14.99 -10.62 -19.75
N ARG A 21 13.93 -11.37 -19.46
CA ARG A 21 12.65 -10.83 -19.01
C ARG A 21 12.61 -10.85 -17.48
N PHE A 22 12.18 -9.75 -16.89
CA PHE A 22 12.01 -9.57 -15.46
C PHE A 22 10.55 -9.23 -15.20
N ILE A 23 9.89 -10.02 -14.35
CA ILE A 23 8.49 -9.84 -13.95
C ILE A 23 8.50 -9.58 -12.45
N SER A 24 8.16 -8.36 -12.07
CA SER A 24 8.09 -7.92 -10.70
C SER A 24 6.66 -8.05 -10.19
N HIS A 25 6.53 -8.56 -8.98
CA HIS A 25 5.31 -8.51 -8.21
C HIS A 25 5.58 -7.76 -6.91
N LEU A 26 4.66 -6.91 -6.50
CA LEU A 26 4.71 -6.19 -5.25
C LEU A 26 3.35 -6.30 -4.57
N TRP A 27 3.37 -6.70 -3.32
CA TRP A 27 2.18 -6.77 -2.46
C TRP A 27 2.37 -5.97 -1.20
N ARG A 28 1.29 -5.37 -0.70
CA ARG A 28 1.19 -5.00 0.70
C ARG A 28 0.96 -6.27 1.52
N VAL A 29 1.74 -6.47 2.58
CA VAL A 29 1.64 -7.63 3.47
C VAL A 29 1.80 -7.21 4.93
N GLU A 30 1.06 -7.84 5.83
CA GLU A 30 1.06 -7.48 7.25
C GLU A 30 1.77 -8.52 8.13
N SER A 31 2.13 -9.69 7.57
CA SER A 31 2.79 -10.76 8.33
C SER A 31 3.83 -11.53 7.52
N GLU A 32 4.72 -12.26 8.23
CA GLU A 32 5.68 -13.17 7.59
C GLU A 32 4.96 -14.32 6.86
N GLU A 33 3.84 -14.78 7.40
CA GLU A 33 3.04 -15.86 6.81
C GLU A 33 2.47 -15.44 5.46
N GLU A 34 1.88 -14.25 5.39
CA GLU A 34 1.38 -13.67 4.14
C GLU A 34 2.49 -13.47 3.11
N ALA A 35 3.61 -12.87 3.52
CA ALA A 35 4.78 -12.67 2.65
C ALA A 35 5.29 -14.00 2.08
N ARG A 36 5.42 -15.03 2.92
CA ARG A 36 5.82 -16.38 2.49
C ARG A 36 4.78 -17.02 1.57
N GLY A 37 3.50 -16.81 1.84
CA GLY A 37 2.41 -17.25 0.98
C GLY A 37 2.54 -16.70 -0.44
N ARG A 38 2.77 -15.38 -0.58
CA ARG A 38 2.99 -14.73 -1.88
C ARG A 38 4.23 -15.21 -2.62
N ILE A 39 5.33 -15.40 -1.90
CA ILE A 39 6.57 -15.95 -2.47
C ILE A 39 6.33 -17.35 -3.05
N GLU A 40 5.67 -18.23 -2.29
CA GLU A 40 5.40 -19.60 -2.73
C GLU A 40 4.35 -19.67 -3.85
N GLU A 41 3.35 -18.78 -3.83
CA GLU A 41 2.40 -18.59 -4.94
C GLU A 41 3.13 -18.22 -6.24
N THR A 42 4.07 -17.27 -6.15
CA THR A 42 4.86 -16.80 -7.30
C THR A 42 5.76 -17.89 -7.86
N LYS A 43 6.47 -18.62 -6.99
CA LYS A 43 7.31 -19.75 -7.40
C LYS A 43 6.51 -20.86 -8.07
N LYS A 44 5.28 -21.13 -7.62
CA LYS A 44 4.39 -22.10 -8.28
C LYS A 44 3.91 -21.58 -9.64
N LYS A 45 3.53 -20.30 -9.71
CA LYS A 45 3.09 -19.65 -10.96
C LYS A 45 4.20 -19.68 -12.02
N TYR A 46 5.43 -19.35 -11.64
CA TYR A 46 6.61 -19.31 -12.51
C TYR A 46 7.62 -20.41 -12.18
N HIS A 47 7.13 -21.64 -12.06
CA HIS A 47 7.93 -22.82 -11.72
C HIS A 47 9.02 -23.16 -12.76
N ASP A 48 8.87 -22.67 -13.99
CA ASP A 48 9.81 -22.83 -15.09
C ASP A 48 10.86 -21.69 -15.15
N ALA A 49 10.70 -20.64 -14.35
CA ALA A 49 11.71 -19.60 -14.19
C ALA A 49 12.88 -20.11 -13.35
N ARG A 50 14.09 -19.70 -13.71
CA ARG A 50 15.30 -20.13 -13.02
C ARG A 50 15.49 -19.45 -11.66
N HIS A 51 14.98 -18.23 -11.53
CA HIS A 51 15.16 -17.38 -10.36
C HIS A 51 13.87 -16.62 -10.06
N ASN A 52 13.42 -16.71 -8.81
CA ASN A 52 12.35 -15.96 -8.18
C ASN A 52 12.95 -15.24 -6.96
N CYS A 53 13.77 -14.22 -7.21
CA CYS A 53 14.43 -13.47 -6.15
C CYS A 53 13.40 -12.63 -5.40
N TRP A 54 13.56 -12.45 -4.09
CA TRP A 54 12.54 -11.77 -3.29
C TRP A 54 13.12 -10.99 -2.13
N CYS A 55 12.35 -10.04 -1.63
CA CYS A 55 12.55 -9.37 -0.35
C CYS A 55 11.21 -9.03 0.30
N TYR A 56 11.20 -8.94 1.63
CA TYR A 56 10.09 -8.33 2.35
C TYR A 56 10.58 -7.61 3.60
N LEU A 57 9.83 -6.59 3.98
CA LEU A 57 10.04 -5.81 5.19
C LEU A 57 8.69 -5.59 5.87
N LEU A 58 8.65 -5.87 7.17
CA LEU A 58 7.46 -5.71 8.00
C LEU A 58 7.74 -4.67 9.08
N GLN A 59 6.76 -3.83 9.34
CA GLN A 59 6.80 -2.86 10.42
C GLN A 59 6.79 -3.59 11.77
N GLU A 60 5.87 -4.54 11.94
CA GLU A 60 5.76 -5.33 13.15
C GLU A 60 7.01 -6.22 13.30
N GLY A 61 7.61 -6.21 14.49
CA GLY A 61 8.83 -6.94 14.80
C GLY A 61 10.09 -6.46 14.06
N GLY A 62 10.00 -5.47 13.18
CA GLY A 62 11.12 -4.97 12.38
C GLY A 62 11.75 -6.04 11.48
N VAL A 63 10.93 -6.97 10.99
CA VAL A 63 11.41 -8.12 10.21
C VAL A 63 11.85 -7.66 8.83
N VAL A 64 13.07 -8.02 8.45
CA VAL A 64 13.64 -7.76 7.12
C VAL A 64 14.28 -9.05 6.60
N ARG A 65 13.88 -9.50 5.41
CA ARG A 65 14.39 -10.72 4.77
C ARG A 65 14.49 -10.53 3.26
N TYR A 66 15.42 -11.27 2.66
CA TYR A 66 15.59 -11.33 1.21
C TYR A 66 16.27 -12.64 0.80
N ALA A 67 16.16 -12.98 -0.49
CA ALA A 67 16.91 -14.07 -1.10
C ALA A 67 17.24 -13.80 -2.57
N ASP A 68 18.44 -14.21 -2.98
CA ASP A 68 18.90 -14.13 -4.37
C ASP A 68 18.44 -15.33 -5.23
N ASP A 69 17.82 -16.35 -4.64
CA ASP A 69 17.25 -17.52 -5.33
C ASP A 69 18.12 -18.13 -6.45
N GLY A 70 19.42 -18.33 -6.16
CA GLY A 70 20.38 -18.91 -7.09
C GLY A 70 21.07 -17.92 -8.05
N GLU A 71 20.69 -16.63 -8.03
CA GLU A 71 21.54 -15.57 -8.58
C GLU A 71 22.83 -15.43 -7.75
N PRO A 72 23.90 -14.82 -8.30
CA PRO A 72 25.09 -14.51 -7.53
C PRO A 72 24.75 -13.73 -6.25
N GLN A 73 25.38 -14.09 -5.14
CA GLN A 73 25.10 -13.52 -3.83
C GLN A 73 25.16 -11.98 -3.84
N GLY A 74 24.13 -11.34 -3.28
CA GLY A 74 24.01 -9.90 -3.16
C GLY A 74 23.68 -9.17 -4.46
N THR A 75 23.31 -9.88 -5.54
CA THR A 75 23.00 -9.24 -6.82
C THR A 75 21.52 -9.07 -7.13
N ALA A 76 20.62 -9.64 -6.32
CA ALA A 76 19.18 -9.58 -6.57
C ALA A 76 18.36 -9.14 -5.34
N GLY A 77 18.23 -10.00 -4.33
CA GLY A 77 17.33 -9.76 -3.18
C GLY A 77 17.74 -8.55 -2.34
N GLN A 78 19.04 -8.38 -2.07
CA GLN A 78 19.53 -7.21 -1.33
C GLN A 78 19.36 -5.89 -2.12
N PRO A 79 19.69 -5.81 -3.43
CA PRO A 79 19.36 -4.65 -4.25
C PRO A 79 17.88 -4.28 -4.27
N MET A 80 16.97 -5.26 -4.37
CA MET A 80 15.52 -5.03 -4.28
C MET A 80 15.14 -4.44 -2.92
N LEU A 81 15.61 -5.05 -1.84
CA LEU A 81 15.36 -4.59 -0.46
C LEU A 81 15.79 -3.14 -0.25
N ASN A 82 16.95 -2.76 -0.80
CA ASN A 82 17.48 -1.40 -0.67
C ASN A 82 16.57 -0.34 -1.28
N VAL A 83 15.73 -0.68 -2.27
CA VAL A 83 14.73 0.24 -2.83
C VAL A 83 13.75 0.62 -1.74
N PHE A 84 13.04 -0.36 -1.17
CA PHE A 84 12.02 -0.11 -0.16
C PHE A 84 12.59 0.58 1.09
N GLN A 85 13.81 0.22 1.52
CA GLN A 85 14.47 0.88 2.66
C GLN A 85 14.80 2.36 2.39
N ARG A 86 15.27 2.71 1.19
CA ARG A 86 15.55 4.10 0.81
C ARG A 86 14.28 4.94 0.71
N GLU A 87 13.20 4.33 0.23
CA GLU A 87 11.89 4.95 0.10
C GLU A 87 11.12 5.02 1.43
N GLY A 88 11.61 4.36 2.49
CA GLY A 88 10.95 4.29 3.79
C GLY A 88 9.67 3.45 3.80
N ILE A 89 9.57 2.49 2.88
CA ILE A 89 8.42 1.59 2.72
C ILE A 89 8.57 0.37 3.62
N VAL A 90 7.50 0.01 4.31
CA VAL A 90 7.35 -1.19 5.14
C VAL A 90 6.07 -1.93 4.76
N ASN A 91 5.83 -3.11 5.36
CA ASN A 91 4.68 -3.97 5.08
C ASN A 91 4.57 -4.30 3.59
N ALA A 92 5.70 -4.68 2.99
CA ALA A 92 5.82 -4.94 1.56
C ALA A 92 6.54 -6.25 1.30
N CYS A 93 6.05 -7.02 0.33
CA CYS A 93 6.71 -8.19 -0.23
C CYS A 93 6.89 -7.98 -1.73
N CYS A 94 8.12 -8.15 -2.21
CA CYS A 94 8.43 -8.04 -3.63
C CYS A 94 9.14 -9.30 -4.11
N VAL A 95 8.66 -9.85 -5.22
CA VAL A 95 9.28 -10.99 -5.92
C VAL A 95 9.57 -10.56 -7.36
N VAL A 96 10.81 -10.76 -7.80
CA VAL A 96 11.21 -10.54 -9.20
C VAL A 96 11.58 -11.88 -9.81
N THR A 97 10.76 -12.31 -10.75
CA THR A 97 10.96 -13.51 -11.55
C THR A 97 11.82 -13.19 -12.75
N ARG A 98 12.84 -13.99 -13.03
CA ARG A 98 13.72 -13.80 -14.17
C ARG A 98 13.73 -14.99 -15.12
N TYR A 99 13.47 -14.71 -16.41
CA TYR A 99 13.76 -15.61 -17.52
C TYR A 99 15.03 -15.15 -18.24
N PHE A 100 16.03 -16.04 -18.32
CA PHE A 100 17.32 -15.73 -18.95
C PHE A 100 17.21 -15.62 -20.47
N GLY A 101 17.71 -14.52 -21.02
CA GLY A 101 17.63 -14.21 -22.46
C GLY A 101 18.80 -14.66 -23.34
N GLY A 102 19.72 -15.47 -22.81
CA GLY A 102 20.92 -15.91 -23.54
C GLY A 102 22.11 -14.93 -23.49
N ILE A 103 21.94 -13.74 -22.90
CA ILE A 103 23.01 -12.74 -22.75
C ILE A 103 23.27 -12.48 -21.27
N LEU A 104 24.51 -12.68 -20.82
CA LEU A 104 24.91 -12.41 -19.44
C LEU A 104 24.89 -10.90 -19.13
N LEU A 105 24.30 -10.53 -18.00
CA LEU A 105 24.27 -9.14 -17.52
C LEU A 105 25.53 -8.78 -16.72
N GLY A 106 26.22 -9.76 -16.14
CA GLY A 106 27.27 -9.55 -15.13
C GLY A 106 26.69 -9.08 -13.79
N ALA A 107 27.47 -9.14 -12.71
CA ALA A 107 27.00 -8.80 -11.36
C ALA A 107 26.38 -7.40 -11.27
N GLY A 108 27.08 -6.37 -11.78
CA GLY A 108 26.56 -5.00 -11.77
C GLY A 108 25.32 -4.79 -12.66
N GLY A 109 25.17 -5.59 -13.73
CA GLY A 109 23.96 -5.56 -14.56
C GLY A 109 22.76 -6.19 -13.85
N LEU A 110 22.97 -7.30 -13.13
CA LEU A 110 21.94 -7.93 -12.30
C LEU A 110 21.47 -7.01 -11.19
N THR A 111 22.41 -6.43 -10.44
CA THR A 111 22.09 -5.46 -9.38
C THR A 111 21.20 -4.32 -9.90
N ARG A 112 21.53 -3.74 -11.06
CA ARG A 112 20.70 -2.69 -11.67
C ARG A 112 19.34 -3.20 -12.14
N ALA A 113 19.28 -4.39 -12.75
CA ALA A 113 18.01 -4.96 -13.22
C ALA A 113 17.05 -5.27 -12.07
N TYR A 114 17.51 -5.91 -10.99
CA TYR A 114 16.66 -6.21 -9.83
C TYR A 114 16.26 -4.95 -9.06
N THR A 115 17.16 -3.97 -8.95
CA THR A 115 16.81 -2.64 -8.39
C THR A 115 15.70 -1.98 -9.21
N LYS A 116 15.85 -1.96 -10.55
CA LYS A 116 14.86 -1.41 -11.47
C LYS A 116 13.53 -2.14 -11.34
N GLY A 117 13.54 -3.48 -11.30
CA GLY A 117 12.32 -4.26 -11.16
C GLY A 117 11.51 -3.92 -9.91
N ALA A 118 12.18 -3.81 -8.75
CA ALA A 118 11.52 -3.42 -7.50
C ALA A 118 11.03 -1.96 -7.54
N LYS A 119 11.83 -1.03 -8.09
CA LYS A 119 11.48 0.39 -8.19
C LYS A 119 10.30 0.62 -9.13
N ASP A 120 10.31 0.03 -10.33
CA ASP A 120 9.20 0.14 -11.28
C ASP A 120 7.89 -0.40 -10.69
N ALA A 121 7.95 -1.50 -9.94
CA ALA A 121 6.77 -2.04 -9.25
C ALA A 121 6.27 -1.08 -8.16
N LEU A 122 7.16 -0.50 -7.36
CA LEU A 122 6.77 0.48 -6.34
C LEU A 122 6.21 1.77 -6.95
N ASP A 123 6.78 2.25 -8.05
CA ASP A 123 6.28 3.42 -8.76
C ASP A 123 4.89 3.18 -9.38
N ALA A 124 4.69 1.98 -9.92
CA ALA A 124 3.39 1.55 -10.44
C ALA A 124 2.35 1.42 -9.33
N ALA A 125 2.70 0.81 -8.19
CA ALA A 125 1.81 0.71 -7.03
C ALA A 125 1.44 2.10 -6.49
N GLY A 126 2.40 3.02 -6.49
CA GLY A 126 2.31 4.18 -5.64
C GLY A 126 2.42 3.79 -4.17
N THR A 127 2.37 4.79 -3.31
CA THR A 127 2.53 4.62 -1.86
C THR A 127 1.37 5.27 -1.14
N CYS A 128 1.13 4.87 0.10
CA CYS A 128 0.27 5.65 0.98
C CYS A 128 0.81 5.66 2.39
N ARG A 129 0.43 6.72 3.10
CA ARG A 129 0.72 6.88 4.50
C ARG A 129 -0.36 6.19 5.31
N MET A 130 0.05 5.20 6.09
CA MET A 130 -0.76 4.62 7.15
C MET A 130 -0.66 5.52 8.38
N SER A 131 -1.80 5.92 8.93
CA SER A 131 -1.88 6.74 10.14
C SER A 131 -3.11 6.36 10.96
N LEU A 132 -3.18 6.82 12.21
CA LEU A 132 -4.38 6.71 13.02
C LEU A 132 -5.43 7.71 12.55
N TRP A 133 -6.65 7.23 12.28
CA TRP A 133 -7.81 8.02 11.87
C TRP A 133 -8.85 7.96 12.98
N THR A 134 -9.59 9.05 13.16
CA THR A 134 -10.70 9.09 14.12
C THR A 134 -12.00 8.70 13.42
N LEU A 135 -12.78 7.82 14.05
CA LEU A 135 -14.07 7.38 13.57
C LEU A 135 -15.18 8.19 14.23
N TRP A 136 -16.20 8.54 13.46
CA TRP A 136 -17.32 9.35 13.89
C TRP A 136 -18.63 8.80 13.30
N ASP A 137 -19.68 8.84 14.11
CA ASP A 137 -21.05 8.66 13.65
C ASP A 137 -21.67 10.01 13.35
N VAL A 138 -22.06 10.21 12.10
CA VAL A 138 -22.65 11.44 11.61
C VAL A 138 -24.11 11.17 11.26
N PRO A 139 -25.06 11.68 12.04
CA PRO A 139 -26.48 11.61 11.66
C PRO A 139 -26.71 12.45 10.42
N CYS A 140 -27.58 11.98 9.54
CA CYS A 140 -27.84 12.59 8.24
C CYS A 140 -29.26 12.27 7.79
N THR A 141 -29.97 13.28 7.29
CA THR A 141 -31.27 13.07 6.66
C THR A 141 -31.07 12.62 5.21
N TYR A 142 -32.02 11.88 4.65
CA TYR A 142 -31.96 11.44 3.24
C TYR A 142 -31.69 12.57 2.23
N PRO A 143 -32.31 13.77 2.34
CA PRO A 143 -32.03 14.89 1.43
C PRO A 143 -30.60 15.42 1.52
N LEU A 144 -29.95 15.31 2.69
CA LEU A 144 -28.59 15.80 2.91
C LEU A 144 -27.53 14.75 2.58
N PHE A 145 -27.90 13.49 2.34
CA PHE A 145 -26.97 12.37 2.22
C PHE A 145 -25.84 12.61 1.21
N GLU A 146 -26.16 12.93 -0.04
CA GLU A 146 -25.14 13.17 -1.08
C GLU A 146 -24.29 14.40 -0.78
N ARG A 147 -24.89 15.47 -0.23
CA ARG A 147 -24.13 16.67 0.16
C ARG A 147 -23.19 16.38 1.31
N MET A 148 -23.61 15.58 2.28
CA MET A 148 -22.82 15.16 3.44
C MET A 148 -21.57 14.42 2.98
N LYS A 149 -21.70 13.47 2.04
CA LYS A 149 -20.58 12.70 1.49
C LYS A 149 -19.54 13.61 0.82
N LEU A 150 -20.00 14.62 0.09
CA LEU A 150 -19.11 15.61 -0.55
C LEU A 150 -18.36 16.46 0.47
N GLU A 151 -19.03 16.94 1.53
CA GLU A 151 -18.37 17.73 2.57
C GLU A 151 -17.36 16.89 3.39
N ILE A 152 -17.72 15.64 3.70
CA ILE A 152 -16.81 14.68 4.33
C ILE A 152 -15.54 14.52 3.50
N ALA A 153 -15.70 14.25 2.19
CA ALA A 153 -14.58 14.09 1.27
C ALA A 153 -13.75 15.37 1.13
N ALA A 154 -14.38 16.55 1.16
CA ALA A 154 -13.68 17.84 1.12
C ALA A 154 -12.80 18.10 2.34
N CYS A 155 -13.08 17.45 3.47
CA CYS A 155 -12.26 17.46 4.68
C CYS A 155 -11.29 16.26 4.77
N GLY A 156 -11.12 15.50 3.67
CA GLY A 156 -10.25 14.34 3.60
C GLY A 156 -10.82 13.09 4.28
N GLY A 157 -12.08 13.12 4.72
CA GLY A 157 -12.75 11.99 5.35
C GLY A 157 -13.28 10.99 4.32
N VAL A 158 -13.53 9.77 4.79
CA VAL A 158 -14.12 8.69 3.99
C VAL A 158 -15.30 8.08 4.72
N VAL A 159 -16.38 7.79 3.99
CA VAL A 159 -17.52 7.05 4.54
C VAL A 159 -17.17 5.57 4.54
N ARG A 160 -17.19 4.95 5.73
CA ARG A 160 -16.87 3.54 5.96
C ARG A 160 -18.11 2.66 5.88
N ASP A 161 -19.23 3.15 6.39
CA ASP A 161 -20.51 2.45 6.40
C ASP A 161 -21.68 3.44 6.50
N ALA A 162 -22.89 2.99 6.18
CA ALA A 162 -24.11 3.75 6.31
C ALA A 162 -25.24 2.86 6.84
N VAL A 163 -25.78 3.22 8.02
CA VAL A 163 -26.94 2.56 8.62
C VAL A 163 -28.20 3.33 8.22
N TYR A 164 -29.14 2.64 7.57
CA TYR A 164 -30.39 3.22 7.11
C TYR A 164 -31.52 2.91 8.11
N GLY A 165 -32.10 3.95 8.70
CA GLY A 165 -33.27 3.88 9.57
C GLY A 165 -34.28 4.96 9.21
N ALA A 166 -34.93 5.53 10.25
CA ALA A 166 -35.77 6.71 10.10
C ALA A 166 -34.96 7.89 9.52
N ASP A 167 -33.73 8.05 10.01
CA ASP A 167 -32.67 8.85 9.41
C ASP A 167 -31.47 7.94 9.09
N ILE A 168 -30.48 8.47 8.38
CA ILE A 168 -29.23 7.78 8.04
C ILE A 168 -28.18 8.10 9.11
N THR A 169 -27.39 7.11 9.50
CA THR A 169 -26.17 7.33 10.29
C THR A 169 -24.96 6.89 9.46
N LEU A 170 -24.06 7.83 9.18
CA LEU A 170 -22.83 7.56 8.45
C LEU A 170 -21.71 7.27 9.44
N ARG A 171 -21.05 6.12 9.29
CA ARG A 171 -19.75 5.92 9.93
C ARG A 171 -18.68 6.51 9.04
N VAL A 172 -17.98 7.51 9.56
CA VAL A 172 -16.99 8.29 8.82
C VAL A 172 -15.65 8.18 9.50
N ALA A 173 -14.58 8.06 8.73
CA ALA A 173 -13.21 8.15 9.23
C ALA A 173 -12.57 9.45 8.73
N PHE A 174 -11.90 10.17 9.63
CA PHE A 174 -11.13 11.36 9.29
C PHE A 174 -9.64 11.18 9.63
N PRO A 175 -8.73 11.66 8.77
CA PRO A 175 -7.34 11.83 9.16
C PRO A 175 -7.24 12.92 10.23
N ALA A 176 -6.07 13.06 10.85
CA ALA A 176 -5.81 14.10 11.84
C ALA A 176 -6.21 15.50 11.32
N GLY A 177 -7.06 16.21 12.09
CA GLY A 177 -7.56 17.54 11.74
C GLY A 177 -8.79 17.56 10.82
N GLY A 178 -9.19 16.42 10.24
CA GLY A 178 -10.32 16.35 9.31
C GLY A 178 -11.67 16.50 9.99
N ALA A 179 -11.86 15.88 11.16
CA ALA A 179 -13.10 15.97 11.92
C ALA A 179 -13.35 17.40 12.44
N GLU A 180 -12.30 18.08 12.89
CA GLU A 180 -12.33 19.47 13.36
C GLU A 180 -12.69 20.44 12.23
N GLN A 181 -12.27 20.14 11.00
CA GLN A 181 -12.66 20.92 9.81
C GLN A 181 -14.10 20.63 9.37
N PHE A 182 -14.58 19.41 9.58
CA PHE A 182 -15.91 18.99 9.16
C PHE A 182 -17.01 19.42 10.13
N ALA A 183 -16.74 19.43 11.44
CA ALA A 183 -17.69 19.84 12.47
C ALA A 183 -18.42 21.18 12.22
N PRO A 184 -17.74 22.30 11.88
CA PRO A 184 -18.44 23.55 11.57
C PRO A 184 -19.32 23.44 10.31
N ARG A 185 -18.92 22.65 9.31
CA ARG A 185 -19.70 22.44 8.07
C ARG A 185 -20.97 21.64 8.35
N LEU A 186 -20.89 20.63 9.22
CA LEU A 186 -22.07 19.88 9.67
C LEU A 186 -23.08 20.80 10.35
N THR A 187 -22.62 21.70 11.22
CA THR A 187 -23.45 22.71 11.88
C THR A 187 -24.13 23.62 10.86
N GLU A 188 -23.40 24.13 9.86
CA GLU A 188 -23.96 24.98 8.80
C GLU A 188 -25.01 24.24 7.95
N LEU A 189 -24.70 23.02 7.50
CA LEU A 189 -25.59 22.20 6.68
C LEU A 189 -26.90 21.84 7.39
N SER A 190 -26.85 21.67 8.70
CA SER A 190 -27.98 21.23 9.52
C SER A 190 -28.69 22.36 10.25
N ALA A 191 -28.26 23.62 10.07
CA ALA A 191 -28.68 24.74 10.91
C ALA A 191 -28.53 24.45 12.42
N GLY A 192 -27.49 23.70 12.79
CA GLY A 192 -27.17 23.31 14.17
C GLY A 192 -28.01 22.17 14.74
N GLN A 193 -28.76 21.44 13.91
CA GLN A 193 -29.62 20.34 14.37
C GLN A 193 -28.91 18.99 14.48
N LEU A 194 -27.75 18.84 13.85
CA LEU A 194 -27.00 17.59 13.81
C LEU A 194 -25.65 17.73 14.52
N GLU A 195 -25.28 16.71 15.30
CA GLU A 195 -24.00 16.61 15.99
C GLU A 195 -23.39 15.24 15.71
N MET A 196 -22.07 15.20 15.52
CA MET A 196 -21.34 13.95 15.30
C MET A 196 -20.85 13.36 16.62
N ALA A 197 -20.90 12.04 16.75
CA ALA A 197 -20.45 11.32 17.94
C ALA A 197 -19.15 10.55 17.67
N ALA A 198 -18.20 10.58 18.59
CA ALA A 198 -16.96 9.82 18.47
C ALA A 198 -17.24 8.31 18.53
N ALA A 199 -16.68 7.55 17.59
CA ALA A 199 -16.92 6.12 17.40
C ALA A 199 -15.65 5.26 17.51
N GLY A 200 -14.50 5.87 17.82
CA GLY A 200 -13.23 5.17 18.04
C GLY A 200 -12.13 5.66 17.11
N GLU A 201 -11.09 4.83 16.95
CA GLU A 201 -9.94 5.12 16.10
C GLU A 201 -9.52 3.86 15.35
N GLU A 202 -9.00 4.03 14.14
CA GLU A 202 -8.55 2.92 13.28
C GLU A 202 -7.32 3.36 12.49
N PHE A 203 -6.37 2.45 12.26
CA PHE A 203 -5.22 2.72 11.42
C PHE A 203 -5.60 2.52 9.95
N LEU A 204 -5.62 3.60 9.16
CA LEU A 204 -6.12 3.58 7.79
C LEU A 204 -5.11 4.12 6.78
N PRO A 205 -5.15 3.63 5.52
CA PRO A 205 -4.36 4.17 4.44
C PRO A 205 -4.88 5.54 4.01
N GLY A 206 -3.97 6.49 3.85
CA GLY A 206 -4.22 7.75 3.16
C GLY A 206 -4.39 7.60 1.64
N PRO A 207 -4.52 8.72 0.91
CA PRO A 207 -4.60 8.71 -0.54
C PRO A 207 -3.33 8.14 -1.19
N ARG A 208 -3.45 7.69 -2.43
CA ARG A 208 -2.31 7.27 -3.26
C ARG A 208 -1.39 8.46 -3.52
N GLU A 209 -0.12 8.27 -3.25
CA GLU A 209 0.97 9.18 -3.58
C GLU A 209 1.94 8.50 -4.54
N SER A 210 2.73 9.30 -5.26
CA SER A 210 3.85 8.77 -6.03
C SER A 210 4.95 8.30 -5.07
N ALA A 211 5.60 7.19 -5.39
CA ALA A 211 6.85 6.84 -4.73
C ALA A 211 7.92 7.93 -4.99
N LYS A 212 8.88 8.11 -4.06
CA LYS A 212 9.82 9.23 -4.10
C LYS A 212 10.98 9.00 -5.06
#